data_AF-A0A2E3DL53-F1
#
_entry.id   AF-A0A2E3DL53-F1
#
_cell.length_a   1.000
_cell.length_b   1.000
_cell.length_c   1.000
_cell.angle_alpha   90.00
_cell.angle_beta   90.00
_cell.angle_gamma   90.00
#
_symmetry.space_group_name_H-M   'P 1'
#
loop_
_entity.id
_entity.type
_entity.pdbx_description
1 polymer ?
#
loop_
_entity_poly.entity_id
_entity_poly.type
_entity_poly.pdbx_seq_one_letter_code
_entity_poly.pdbx_strand_id
1 'polypeptide(L)'
;MSFTELLKKIEAGDSDASTELLGQYGHHIRRIARIRLNDTMLRRVEDSMDIYQSVMANFFMRAATGQFDLDTPEQMLALISTMIRNRVMDKSRFYRSQRRDMRRNISIAETPTEDRTRETPSIMLSREEVISQFYSRLEQEERWLLEQRANGSSWKELAEELNATPDQLRKRLARVTQRIAADIDWE
;
A
#
# COMPACT_ATOMS: atom_id res chain seq x y z
N MET A 1 18.25 0.01 16.56
CA MET A 1 17.21 -1.04 16.65
C MET A 1 17.43 -2.02 15.50
N SER A 2 17.19 -3.30 15.70
CA SER A 2 17.24 -4.26 14.58
C SER A 2 16.02 -4.08 13.67
N PHE A 3 16.10 -4.54 12.43
CA PHE A 3 14.98 -4.48 11.48
C PHE A 3 13.73 -5.22 11.99
N THR A 4 13.92 -6.39 12.60
CA THR A 4 12.83 -7.22 13.13
C THR A 4 12.20 -6.60 14.38
N GLU A 5 12.97 -5.93 15.24
CA GLU A 5 12.44 -5.14 16.36
C GLU A 5 11.57 -3.99 15.87
N LEU A 6 12.00 -3.33 14.79
CA LEU A 6 11.31 -2.19 14.21
C LEU A 6 9.96 -2.62 13.58
N LEU A 7 9.91 -3.77 12.93
CA LEU A 7 8.65 -4.36 12.44
C LEU A 7 7.71 -4.78 13.56
N LYS A 8 8.20 -5.41 14.63
CA LYS A 8 7.37 -5.77 15.79
C LYS A 8 6.74 -4.56 16.45
N LYS A 9 7.47 -3.44 16.51
CA LYS A 9 6.94 -2.17 16.99
C LYS A 9 5.85 -1.60 16.07
N ILE A 10 6.02 -1.71 14.76
CA ILE A 10 4.99 -1.34 13.78
C ILE A 10 3.73 -2.20 13.95
N GLU A 11 3.89 -3.51 14.18
CA GLU A 11 2.79 -4.43 14.52
C GLU A 11 2.07 -4.02 15.81
N ALA A 12 2.82 -3.61 16.82
CA ALA A 12 2.27 -3.06 18.07
C ALA A 12 1.69 -1.65 17.93
N GLY A 13 1.78 -1.05 16.74
CA GLY A 13 1.22 0.25 16.45
C GLY A 13 2.07 1.45 16.89
N ASP A 14 3.38 1.30 17.00
CA ASP A 14 4.34 2.38 17.27
C ASP A 14 4.57 3.26 16.01
N SER A 15 4.20 4.54 16.10
CA SER A 15 4.37 5.53 15.02
C SER A 15 5.83 5.91 14.78
N ASP A 16 6.65 5.88 15.82
CA ASP A 16 8.05 6.31 15.76
C ASP A 16 8.87 5.26 15.02
N ALA A 17 8.56 3.98 15.23
CA ALA A 17 9.13 2.89 14.44
C ALA A 17 8.80 3.02 12.94
N SER A 18 7.57 3.40 12.59
CA SER A 18 7.20 3.67 11.19
C SER A 18 8.01 4.82 10.60
N THR A 19 8.18 5.90 11.35
CA THR A 19 8.98 7.08 10.95
C THR A 19 10.44 6.72 10.77
N GLU A 20 11.01 5.91 11.66
CA GLU A 20 12.38 5.41 11.57
C GLU A 20 12.58 4.53 10.32
N LEU A 21 11.62 3.63 10.01
CA LEU A 21 11.65 2.83 8.78
C LEU A 21 11.68 3.72 7.53
N LEU A 22 10.82 4.74 7.51
CA LEU A 22 10.74 5.69 6.40
C LEU A 22 11.99 6.54 6.26
N GLY A 23 12.59 6.95 7.38
CA GLY A 23 13.85 7.69 7.38
C GLY A 23 15.00 6.89 6.77
N GLN A 24 15.06 5.58 7.05
CA GLN A 24 16.12 4.70 6.55
C GLN A 24 15.92 4.27 5.09
N TYR A 25 14.71 3.86 4.71
CA TYR A 25 14.46 3.21 3.41
C TYR A 25 13.62 4.04 2.43
N GLY A 26 12.98 5.12 2.89
CA GLY A 26 12.03 5.89 2.10
C GLY A 26 12.63 6.46 0.82
N HIS A 27 13.88 6.94 0.86
CA HIS A 27 14.57 7.46 -0.34
C HIS A 27 14.74 6.38 -1.43
N HIS A 28 15.14 5.17 -1.04
CA HIS A 28 15.29 4.05 -1.98
C HIS A 28 13.95 3.67 -2.62
N ILE A 29 12.89 3.61 -1.81
CA ILE A 29 11.54 3.26 -2.26
C ILE A 29 10.99 4.32 -3.23
N ARG A 30 11.15 5.61 -2.92
CA ARG A 30 10.75 6.72 -3.82
C ARG A 30 11.49 6.64 -5.15
N ARG A 31 12.78 6.32 -5.14
CA ARG A 31 13.57 6.15 -6.37
C ARG A 31 13.02 5.02 -7.23
N ILE A 32 12.62 3.89 -6.63
CA ILE A 32 11.99 2.77 -7.35
C ILE A 32 10.66 3.21 -7.96
N ALA A 33 9.81 3.91 -7.21
CA ALA A 33 8.53 4.43 -7.70
C ALA A 33 8.72 5.36 -8.91
N ARG A 34 9.67 6.29 -8.81
CA ARG A 34 9.99 7.23 -9.90
C ARG A 34 10.48 6.53 -11.16
N ILE A 35 11.42 5.60 -11.04
CA ILE A 35 11.93 4.84 -12.20
C ILE A 35 10.79 4.09 -12.88
N ARG A 36 9.98 3.35 -12.12
CA ARG A 36 8.89 2.54 -12.68
C ARG A 36 7.77 3.37 -13.29
N LEU A 37 7.50 4.56 -12.75
CA LEU A 37 6.55 5.48 -13.36
C LEU A 37 7.08 6.04 -14.68
N ASN A 38 8.36 6.45 -14.71
CA ASN A 38 9.01 7.00 -15.90
C ASN A 38 9.07 6.00 -17.06
N ASP A 39 9.15 4.71 -16.77
CA ASP A 39 9.11 3.64 -17.77
C ASP A 39 7.72 3.44 -18.42
N THR A 40 6.72 4.23 -18.01
CA THR A 40 5.34 4.11 -18.49
C THR A 40 4.77 5.43 -18.99
N MET A 41 3.71 5.33 -19.79
CA MET A 41 2.94 6.50 -20.26
C MET A 41 2.19 7.23 -19.12
N LEU A 42 2.23 6.71 -17.89
CA LEU A 42 1.55 7.29 -16.72
C LEU A 42 2.23 8.54 -16.17
N ARG A 43 3.51 8.79 -16.49
CA ARG A 43 4.25 9.97 -16.00
C ARG A 43 3.50 11.30 -16.20
N ARG A 44 2.65 11.40 -17.22
CA ARG A 44 1.89 12.62 -17.54
C ARG A 44 0.63 12.82 -16.70
N VAL A 45 0.18 11.80 -15.98
CA VAL A 45 -1.14 11.77 -15.31
C VAL A 45 -1.09 11.31 -13.86
N GLU A 46 0.06 10.82 -13.36
CA GLU A 46 0.24 10.36 -11.99
C GLU A 46 1.62 10.82 -11.49
N ASP A 47 1.73 11.16 -10.20
CA ASP A 47 3.01 11.45 -9.56
C ASP A 47 3.62 10.17 -8.95
N SER A 48 4.94 10.08 -9.00
CA SER A 48 5.73 9.09 -8.26
C SER A 48 5.49 9.16 -6.75
N MET A 49 5.17 10.35 -6.23
CA MET A 49 4.82 10.56 -4.82
C MET A 49 3.48 9.90 -4.47
N ASP A 50 2.46 10.02 -5.33
CA ASP A 50 1.15 9.39 -5.10
C ASP A 50 1.26 7.85 -5.12
N ILE A 51 2.10 7.32 -6.02
CA ILE A 51 2.43 5.89 -6.04
C ILE A 51 3.16 5.47 -4.77
N TYR A 52 4.13 6.26 -4.32
CA TYR A 52 4.85 6.01 -3.08
C TYR A 52 3.91 5.99 -1.87
N GLN A 53 3.07 7.01 -1.69
CA GLN A 53 2.16 7.13 -0.56
C GLN A 53 1.16 5.98 -0.51
N SER A 54 0.49 5.69 -1.63
CA SER A 54 -0.48 4.58 -1.68
C SER A 54 0.16 3.20 -1.42
N VAL A 55 1.40 2.98 -1.89
CA VAL A 55 2.13 1.75 -1.60
C VAL A 55 2.54 1.68 -0.13
N MET A 56 3.09 2.76 0.44
CA MET A 56 3.51 2.78 1.85
C MET A 56 2.34 2.59 2.79
N ALA A 57 1.21 3.23 2.50
CA ALA A 57 -0.03 3.01 3.23
C ALA A 57 -0.46 1.54 3.21
N ASN A 58 -0.53 0.92 2.03
CA ASN A 58 -0.87 -0.49 1.92
C ASN A 58 0.15 -1.38 2.64
N PHE A 59 1.44 -1.04 2.57
CA PHE A 59 2.49 -1.78 3.25
C PHE A 59 2.33 -1.71 4.77
N PHE A 60 2.24 -0.52 5.37
CA PHE A 60 2.12 -0.36 6.82
C PHE A 60 0.83 -0.98 7.36
N MET A 61 -0.27 -0.86 6.62
CA MET A 61 -1.55 -1.48 6.98
C MET A 61 -1.45 -3.01 6.99
N ARG A 62 -0.72 -3.61 6.05
CA ARG A 62 -0.49 -5.07 6.02
C ARG A 62 0.59 -5.51 7.02
N ALA A 63 1.57 -4.66 7.30
CA ALA A 63 2.60 -4.90 8.30
C ALA A 63 2.00 -4.86 9.72
N ALA A 64 1.18 -3.86 10.04
CA ALA A 64 0.47 -3.74 11.32
C ALA A 64 -0.44 -4.94 11.64
N THR A 65 -0.74 -5.76 10.63
CA THR A 65 -1.67 -6.89 10.74
C THR A 65 -0.94 -8.23 10.64
N GLY A 66 0.40 -8.19 10.77
CA GLY A 66 1.30 -9.34 10.69
C GLY A 66 1.19 -10.09 9.36
N GLN A 67 0.68 -9.49 8.29
CA GLN A 67 0.48 -10.25 7.03
C GLN A 67 1.80 -10.66 6.37
N PHE A 68 2.90 -10.05 6.77
CA PHE A 68 4.23 -10.33 6.25
C PHE A 68 5.09 -11.05 7.27
N ASP A 69 5.92 -11.96 6.78
CA ASP A 69 7.00 -12.57 7.52
C ASP A 69 8.28 -12.03 6.90
N LEU A 70 8.83 -10.96 7.49
CA LEU A 70 9.96 -10.20 6.95
C LEU A 70 11.09 -10.23 7.97
N ASP A 71 12.15 -10.95 7.64
CA ASP A 71 13.33 -11.08 8.49
C ASP A 71 14.41 -10.06 8.12
N THR A 72 14.37 -9.56 6.89
CA THR A 72 15.45 -8.73 6.33
C THR A 72 14.93 -7.50 5.56
N PRO A 73 15.67 -6.39 5.56
CA PRO A 73 15.35 -5.21 4.76
C PRO A 73 15.25 -5.51 3.25
N GLU A 74 16.05 -6.45 2.73
CA GLU A 74 16.06 -6.83 1.33
C GLU A 74 14.72 -7.46 0.90
N GLN A 75 14.15 -8.32 1.76
CA GLN A 75 12.82 -8.90 1.54
C GLN A 75 11.74 -7.81 1.50
N MET A 76 11.83 -6.83 2.41
CA MET A 76 10.92 -5.68 2.43
C MET A 76 11.04 -4.85 1.14
N LEU A 77 12.25 -4.51 0.72
CA LEU A 77 12.47 -3.74 -0.51
C LEU A 77 11.96 -4.50 -1.75
N ALA A 78 12.16 -5.81 -1.83
CA ALA A 78 11.64 -6.65 -2.91
C ALA A 78 10.10 -6.69 -2.93
N LEU A 79 9.47 -6.80 -1.76
CA LEU A 79 8.03 -6.75 -1.59
C LEU A 79 7.47 -5.39 -2.04
N ILE A 80 8.02 -4.29 -1.52
CA ILE A 80 7.57 -2.93 -1.85
C ILE A 80 7.78 -2.64 -3.33
N SER A 81 8.90 -3.06 -3.92
CA SER A 81 9.15 -2.96 -5.37
C SER A 81 8.09 -3.71 -6.20
N THR A 82 7.64 -4.85 -5.71
CA THR A 82 6.54 -5.62 -6.32
C THR A 82 5.20 -4.87 -6.18
N MET A 83 4.93 -4.29 -5.02
CA MET A 83 3.73 -3.48 -4.78
C MET A 83 3.69 -2.26 -5.68
N ILE A 84 4.80 -1.53 -5.82
CA ILE A 84 4.96 -0.41 -6.77
C ILE A 84 4.65 -0.86 -8.19
N ARG A 85 5.26 -1.97 -8.63
CA ARG A 85 5.02 -2.50 -9.99
C ARG A 85 3.55 -2.79 -10.23
N ASN A 86 2.90 -3.46 -9.28
CA ASN A 86 1.49 -3.83 -9.40
C ASN A 86 0.62 -2.57 -9.44
N ARG A 87 0.89 -1.59 -8.57
CA ARG A 87 0.15 -0.31 -8.54
C ARG A 87 0.26 0.46 -9.85
N VAL A 88 1.46 0.57 -10.42
CA VAL A 88 1.69 1.20 -11.73
C VAL A 88 0.95 0.44 -12.83
N MET A 89 0.96 -0.90 -12.82
CA MET A 89 0.24 -1.72 -13.78
C MET A 89 -1.28 -1.53 -13.69
N ASP A 90 -1.84 -1.49 -12.47
CA ASP A 90 -3.27 -1.30 -12.25
C ASP A 90 -3.73 0.09 -12.71
N LYS A 91 -2.99 1.15 -12.37
CA LYS A 91 -3.24 2.50 -12.88
C LYS A 91 -3.13 2.55 -14.41
N SER A 92 -2.13 1.91 -15.01
CA SER A 92 -1.97 1.85 -16.47
C SER A 92 -3.17 1.20 -17.14
N ARG A 93 -3.69 0.11 -16.55
CA ARG A 93 -4.90 -0.57 -17.03
C ARG A 93 -6.14 0.32 -16.91
N PHE A 94 -6.30 1.00 -15.78
CA PHE A 94 -7.42 1.92 -15.51
C PHE A 94 -7.45 3.11 -16.50
N TYR A 95 -6.32 3.79 -16.71
CA TYR A 95 -6.28 4.87 -17.71
C TYR A 95 -6.42 4.35 -19.14
N ARG A 96 -5.95 3.12 -19.45
CA ARG A 96 -6.16 2.51 -20.76
C ARG A 96 -7.62 2.09 -20.99
N SER A 97 -8.37 1.64 -19.98
CA SER A 97 -9.81 1.40 -20.12
C SER A 97 -10.54 2.73 -20.29
N GLN A 98 -10.29 3.71 -19.43
CA GLN A 98 -10.92 5.04 -19.55
C GLN A 98 -10.62 5.72 -20.89
N ARG A 99 -9.38 5.66 -21.40
CA ARG A 99 -9.06 6.20 -22.73
C ARG A 99 -9.71 5.41 -23.85
N ARG A 100 -9.95 4.11 -23.71
CA ARG A 100 -10.71 3.32 -24.71
C ARG A 100 -12.19 3.67 -24.67
N ASP A 101 -12.75 3.86 -23.49
CA ASP A 101 -14.15 4.27 -23.30
C ASP A 101 -14.37 5.70 -23.77
N MET A 102 -13.42 6.60 -23.51
CA MET A 102 -13.45 7.99 -23.97
C MET A 102 -13.15 8.12 -25.47
N ARG A 103 -12.23 7.32 -26.05
CA ARG A 103 -12.04 7.22 -27.52
C ARG A 103 -13.24 6.61 -28.24
N ARG A 104 -14.06 5.80 -27.56
CA ARG A 104 -15.36 5.37 -28.08
C ARG A 104 -16.37 6.50 -28.11
N ASN A 105 -16.14 7.62 -27.42
CA ASN A 105 -17.10 8.71 -27.32
C ASN A 105 -16.65 10.07 -27.92
N ILE A 106 -15.37 10.49 -27.93
CA ILE A 106 -14.99 11.81 -28.48
C ILE A 106 -13.56 11.81 -29.05
N SER A 107 -13.40 12.51 -30.19
CA SER A 107 -12.15 12.75 -30.95
C SER A 107 -11.12 13.60 -30.17
N ILE A 108 -9.86 13.40 -30.50
CA ILE A 108 -8.63 13.77 -29.77
C ILE A 108 -8.40 15.29 -29.75
N ALA A 109 -8.12 15.87 -28.57
CA ALA A 109 -7.39 17.12 -28.43
C ALA A 109 -6.30 16.97 -27.35
N GLU A 110 -5.07 17.35 -27.70
CA GLU A 110 -3.87 17.25 -26.89
C GLU A 110 -3.72 18.45 -25.94
N THR A 111 -3.04 18.28 -24.81
CA THR A 111 -2.58 19.41 -23.99
C THR A 111 -1.26 19.06 -23.28
N PRO A 112 -0.35 20.04 -23.07
CA PRO A 112 1.05 19.81 -22.75
C PRO A 112 1.31 19.63 -21.25
N THR A 113 2.47 19.04 -20.95
CA THR A 113 2.92 18.66 -19.61
C THR A 113 3.78 19.77 -19.02
N GLU A 114 3.35 20.39 -17.93
CA GLU A 114 4.17 21.31 -17.14
C GLU A 114 4.92 20.58 -16.02
N ASP A 115 6.18 20.96 -15.88
CA ASP A 115 7.17 20.45 -14.94
C ASP A 115 6.87 20.95 -13.52
N ARG A 116 6.60 20.03 -12.59
CA ARG A 116 6.43 20.33 -11.16
C ARG A 116 7.46 19.57 -10.35
N THR A 117 8.72 20.02 -10.46
CA THR A 117 9.73 19.80 -9.43
C THR A 117 9.44 20.77 -8.27
N ARG A 118 8.60 20.35 -7.33
CA ARG A 118 8.56 20.96 -5.99
C ARG A 118 8.88 19.90 -4.94
N GLU A 119 9.99 20.11 -4.27
CA GLU A 119 10.43 19.36 -3.10
C GLU A 119 9.53 19.72 -1.90
N THR A 120 8.84 18.70 -1.34
CA THR A 120 8.44 18.42 0.07
C THR A 120 7.75 19.54 0.91
N PRO A 121 6.81 19.26 1.86
CA PRO A 121 6.36 17.99 2.43
C PRO A 121 4.82 17.81 2.54
N SER A 122 4.32 16.58 2.52
CA SER A 122 3.21 16.22 3.41
C SER A 122 3.48 14.80 3.93
N ILE A 123 3.95 14.80 5.16
CA ILE A 123 4.02 13.65 6.05
C ILE A 123 2.57 13.43 6.47
N MET A 124 2.03 12.25 6.11
CA MET A 124 0.99 11.56 6.86
C MET A 124 -0.30 12.36 7.08
N LEU A 125 -1.39 11.99 6.39
CA LEU A 125 -2.67 11.87 7.10
C LEU A 125 -2.36 11.24 8.46
N SER A 126 -2.81 11.85 9.56
CA SER A 126 -2.44 11.34 10.89
C SER A 126 -2.68 9.84 10.89
N ARG A 127 -1.66 9.04 11.22
CA ARG A 127 -1.74 7.57 11.07
C ARG A 127 -2.99 7.05 11.79
N GLU A 128 -3.34 7.62 12.93
CA GLU A 128 -4.60 7.43 13.64
C GLU A 128 -5.84 7.62 12.77
N GLU A 129 -5.91 8.67 11.96
CA GLU A 129 -7.04 8.97 11.08
C GLU A 129 -7.11 8.00 9.90
N VAL A 130 -5.96 7.65 9.29
CA VAL A 130 -5.89 6.61 8.25
C VAL A 130 -6.32 5.25 8.79
N ILE A 131 -5.81 4.89 9.97
CA ILE A 131 -6.13 3.63 10.63
C ILE A 131 -7.60 3.61 11.03
N SER A 132 -8.11 4.66 11.65
CA SER A 132 -9.53 4.79 12.01
C SER A 132 -10.45 4.66 10.78
N GLN A 133 -10.13 5.38 9.70
CA GLN A 133 -10.82 5.30 8.42
C GLN A 133 -10.72 3.94 7.73
N PHE A 134 -9.62 3.23 7.93
CA PHE A 134 -9.43 1.87 7.47
C PHE A 134 -10.31 0.90 8.28
N TYR A 135 -10.23 0.98 9.60
CA TYR A 135 -11.02 0.13 10.50
C TYR A 135 -12.51 0.31 10.26
N SER A 136 -12.98 1.54 10.01
CA SER A 136 -14.39 1.83 9.73
C SER A 136 -14.93 1.21 8.43
N ARG A 137 -14.04 0.86 7.48
CA ARG A 137 -14.40 0.29 6.17
C ARG A 137 -14.31 -1.24 6.11
N LEU A 138 -13.86 -1.88 7.18
CA LEU A 138 -13.82 -3.34 7.32
C LEU A 138 -15.18 -3.87 7.78
N GLU A 139 -15.57 -5.01 7.21
CA GLU A 139 -16.69 -5.79 7.73
C GLU A 139 -16.33 -6.40 9.10
N GLN A 140 -17.34 -6.78 9.88
CA GLN A 140 -17.17 -7.32 11.25
C GLN A 140 -16.19 -8.52 11.29
N GLU A 141 -16.33 -9.45 10.35
CA GLU A 141 -15.44 -10.62 10.23
C GLU A 141 -14.01 -10.24 9.83
N GLU A 142 -13.85 -9.24 8.96
CA GLU A 142 -12.54 -8.79 8.48
C GLU A 142 -11.80 -8.07 9.60
N ARG A 143 -12.51 -7.23 10.36
CA ARG A 143 -12.00 -6.57 11.55
C ARG A 143 -11.61 -7.57 12.63
N TRP A 144 -12.46 -8.55 12.90
CA TRP A 144 -12.15 -9.61 13.87
C TRP A 144 -10.91 -10.41 13.45
N LEU A 145 -10.80 -10.80 12.18
CA LEU A 145 -9.64 -11.53 11.65
C LEU A 145 -8.34 -10.70 11.81
N LEU A 146 -8.44 -9.38 11.64
CA LEU A 146 -7.35 -8.44 11.83
C LEU A 146 -6.92 -8.32 13.29
N GLU A 147 -7.88 -8.14 14.20
CA GLU A 147 -7.64 -8.07 15.64
C GLU A 147 -6.99 -9.36 16.15
N GLN A 148 -7.45 -10.52 15.69
CA GLN A 148 -6.85 -11.80 16.08
C GLN A 148 -5.42 -11.97 15.54
N ARG A 149 -5.15 -11.50 14.31
CA ARG A 149 -3.77 -11.48 13.79
C ARG A 149 -2.86 -10.56 14.59
N ALA A 150 -3.35 -9.39 15.02
CA ALA A 150 -2.61 -8.46 15.88
C ALA A 150 -2.37 -9.03 17.29
N ASN A 151 -3.32 -9.82 17.81
CA ASN A 151 -3.20 -10.54 19.08
C ASN A 151 -2.26 -11.77 19.01
N GLY A 152 -1.61 -12.00 17.86
CA GLY A 152 -0.62 -13.06 17.68
C GLY A 152 -1.19 -14.41 17.23
N SER A 153 -2.50 -14.54 16.97
CA SER A 153 -3.09 -15.78 16.47
C SER A 153 -2.53 -16.14 15.10
N SER A 154 -2.19 -17.41 14.92
CA SER A 154 -1.66 -17.91 13.66
C SER A 154 -2.76 -18.06 12.61
N TRP A 155 -2.37 -18.03 11.33
CA TRP A 155 -3.31 -18.32 10.23
C TRP A 155 -3.92 -19.72 10.31
N LYS A 156 -3.25 -20.66 10.99
CA LYS A 156 -3.72 -22.03 11.15
C LYS A 156 -4.86 -22.11 12.15
N GLU A 157 -4.71 -21.48 13.31
CA GLU A 157 -5.76 -21.43 14.35
C GLU A 157 -7.02 -20.72 13.83
N LEU A 158 -6.85 -19.60 13.15
CA LEU A 158 -7.98 -18.85 12.57
C LEU A 158 -8.68 -19.60 11.45
N ALA A 159 -7.94 -20.39 10.68
CA ALA A 159 -8.48 -21.23 9.61
C ALA A 159 -9.33 -22.38 10.17
N GLU A 160 -8.89 -22.98 11.28
CA GLU A 160 -9.65 -24.01 12.00
C GLU A 160 -10.96 -23.43 12.57
N GLU A 161 -10.93 -22.22 13.13
CA GLU A 161 -12.11 -21.54 13.69
C GLU A 161 -13.12 -21.09 12.62
N LEU A 162 -12.65 -20.61 11.48
CA LEU A 162 -13.49 -20.14 10.37
C LEU A 162 -13.84 -21.21 9.32
N ASN A 163 -13.45 -22.47 9.56
CA ASN A 163 -13.60 -23.58 8.60
C ASN A 163 -13.08 -23.22 7.18
N ALA A 164 -11.91 -22.60 7.14
CA ALA A 164 -11.24 -22.15 5.92
C ALA A 164 -9.80 -22.68 5.88
N THR A 165 -9.05 -22.35 4.84
CA THR A 165 -7.60 -22.61 4.79
C THR A 165 -6.80 -21.35 5.18
N PRO A 166 -5.59 -21.49 5.75
CA PRO A 166 -4.73 -20.36 6.08
C PRO A 166 -4.49 -19.40 4.90
N ASP A 167 -4.33 -19.96 3.70
CA ASP A 167 -4.08 -19.20 2.47
C ASP A 167 -5.35 -18.48 1.97
N GLN A 168 -6.54 -19.07 2.18
CA GLN A 168 -7.81 -18.38 1.90
C GLN A 168 -8.00 -17.16 2.80
N LEU A 169 -7.72 -17.28 4.11
CA LEU A 169 -7.82 -16.15 5.05
C LEU A 169 -6.80 -15.05 4.72
N ARG A 170 -5.55 -15.44 4.43
CA ARG A 170 -4.49 -14.50 4.04
C ARG A 170 -4.85 -13.74 2.76
N LYS A 171 -5.38 -14.44 1.75
CA LYS A 171 -5.82 -13.84 0.48
C LYS A 171 -7.06 -12.97 0.65
N ARG A 172 -8.04 -13.39 1.46
CA ARG A 172 -9.22 -12.59 1.81
C ARG A 172 -8.76 -11.26 2.41
N LEU A 173 -7.92 -11.33 3.44
CA LEU A 173 -7.45 -10.14 4.10
C LEU A 173 -6.62 -9.24 3.19
N ALA A 174 -5.68 -9.80 2.41
CA ALA A 174 -4.90 -9.02 1.46
C ALA A 174 -5.75 -8.29 0.42
N ARG A 175 -6.83 -8.92 -0.09
CA ARG A 175 -7.76 -8.31 -1.06
C ARG A 175 -8.55 -7.18 -0.44
N VAL A 176 -9.05 -7.37 0.77
CA VAL A 176 -9.81 -6.36 1.52
C VAL A 176 -8.92 -5.15 1.82
N THR A 177 -7.71 -5.41 2.31
CA THR A 177 -6.72 -4.35 2.57
C THR A 177 -6.36 -3.58 1.30
N GLN A 178 -6.21 -4.27 0.16
CA GLN A 178 -5.94 -3.64 -1.13
C GLN A 178 -7.12 -2.79 -1.63
N ARG A 179 -8.36 -3.28 -1.47
CA ARG A 179 -9.58 -2.55 -1.85
C ARG A 179 -9.69 -1.26 -1.03
N ILE A 180 -9.62 -1.36 0.29
CA ILE A 180 -9.77 -0.18 1.16
C ILE A 180 -8.64 0.82 0.93
N ALA A 181 -7.39 0.36 0.76
CA ALA A 181 -6.27 1.26 0.45
C ALA A 181 -6.41 1.96 -0.92
N ALA A 182 -7.15 1.39 -1.86
CA ALA A 182 -7.45 2.03 -3.15
C ALA A 182 -8.58 3.06 -3.05
N ASP A 183 -9.47 2.92 -2.06
CA ASP A 183 -10.67 3.75 -1.84
C ASP A 183 -10.45 4.88 -0.81
N ILE A 184 -9.36 4.84 -0.04
CA ILE A 184 -8.97 5.94 0.85
C ILE A 184 -8.38 7.05 -0.03
N ASP A 185 -8.91 8.28 0.12
CA ASP A 185 -8.32 9.47 -0.50
C ASP A 185 -7.06 9.85 0.28
N TRP A 186 -5.95 9.93 -0.42
CA TRP A 186 -4.61 10.18 0.16
C TRP A 186 -4.18 11.64 -0.11
N GLU A 187 -5.12 12.59 0.01
CA GLU A 187 -4.88 14.03 -0.14
C GLU A 187 -4.01 14.62 0.98
#